data_AF-A0A8J1LYX9-F1
#
_entry.id   AF-A0A8J1LYX9-F1
#
_cell.length_a   1.000
_cell.length_b   1.000
_cell.length_c   1.000
_cell.angle_alpha   90.00
_cell.angle_beta   90.00
_cell.angle_gamma   90.00
#
_symmetry.space_group_name_H-M   'P 1'
#
loop_
_entity.id
_entity.type
_entity.pdbx_description
1 polymer ?
#
loop_
_entity_poly.entity_id
_entity_poly.type
_entity_poly.pdbx_seq_one_letter_code
_entity_poly.pdbx_strand_id
1 'polypeptide(L)'
;MEEIPYKLREIMKLRMEMDNPKKKRKRKPVRQGMLNSELQTDIPVPKFKRRKQESVGAYLNRMNQETQHVIFLSKNQLDRHPEMEEEVVGEAKEACVKKEKSQKKKEFDRRRLDKVLKKKEEKKEILVEKNKFKGIQNYKVQFGEVAMEPPTFTSKPRKSRGQTKPGEKQLLLKKLLEEESRQTNPAVMSLARKRLIDEERARVIQAYRQLKKHKIQPGKEISFPKS
;
A
#
# COMPACT_ATOMS: atom_id res chain seq x y z
N MET A 1 -22.80 0.49 -13.40
CA MET A 1 -22.59 0.74 -11.96
C MET A 1 -22.78 2.22 -11.77
N GLU A 2 -23.82 2.63 -11.04
CA GLU A 2 -24.04 4.05 -10.75
C GLU A 2 -22.96 4.55 -9.78
N GLU A 3 -22.33 5.65 -10.13
CA GLU A 3 -21.27 6.25 -9.33
C GLU A 3 -21.91 7.04 -8.18
N ILE A 4 -21.45 6.79 -6.95
CA ILE A 4 -21.97 7.39 -5.72
C ILE A 4 -21.87 8.94 -5.85
N PRO A 5 -22.95 9.70 -5.55
CA PRO A 5 -22.91 11.16 -5.58
C PRO A 5 -21.73 11.72 -4.76
N TYR A 6 -21.03 12.72 -5.31
CA TYR A 6 -19.89 13.41 -4.72
C TYR A 6 -20.20 13.89 -3.30
N LYS A 7 -21.40 14.43 -3.06
CA LYS A 7 -21.76 14.88 -1.70
C LYS A 7 -21.79 13.75 -0.68
N LEU A 8 -22.29 12.58 -1.08
CA LEU A 8 -22.29 11.38 -0.22
C LEU A 8 -20.87 10.83 -0.05
N ARG A 9 -20.06 10.84 -1.12
CA ARG A 9 -18.63 10.46 -1.07
C ARG A 9 -17.83 11.32 -0.10
N GLU A 10 -18.07 12.63 -0.08
CA GLU A 10 -17.43 13.59 0.83
C GLU A 10 -17.82 13.31 2.30
N ILE A 11 -19.11 13.10 2.56
CA ILE A 11 -19.61 12.76 3.90
C ILE A 11 -18.99 11.45 4.41
N MET A 12 -18.94 10.42 3.56
CA MET A 12 -18.30 9.14 3.90
C MET A 12 -16.81 9.32 4.20
N LYS A 13 -16.10 10.13 3.41
CA LYS A 13 -14.68 10.41 3.64
C LYS A 13 -14.43 11.14 4.96
N LEU A 14 -15.20 12.18 5.26
CA LEU A 14 -15.10 12.92 6.53
C LEU A 14 -15.39 12.01 7.73
N ARG A 15 -16.41 11.15 7.63
CA ARG A 15 -16.72 10.13 8.64
C ARG A 15 -15.52 9.19 8.88
N MET A 16 -14.90 8.68 7.82
CA MET A 16 -13.71 7.81 7.92
C MET A 16 -12.50 8.51 8.53
N GLU A 17 -12.33 9.82 8.28
CA GLU A 17 -11.27 10.63 8.89
C GLU A 17 -11.52 10.87 10.39
N MET A 18 -12.78 11.02 10.80
CA MET A 18 -13.18 11.14 12.21
C MET A 18 -13.03 9.82 12.97
N ASP A 19 -13.32 8.68 12.32
CA ASP A 19 -13.20 7.35 12.92
C ASP A 19 -11.73 6.93 13.11
N ASN A 20 -10.78 7.53 12.37
CA ASN A 20 -9.35 7.28 12.48
C ASN A 20 -8.56 8.56 12.78
N PRO A 21 -8.62 9.08 14.03
CA PRO A 21 -7.81 10.24 14.40
C PRO A 21 -6.33 9.89 14.24
N LYS A 22 -5.67 10.52 13.26
CA LYS A 22 -4.23 10.37 13.03
C LYS A 22 -3.50 10.83 14.30
N LYS A 23 -3.11 9.88 15.16
CA LYS A 23 -2.32 10.16 16.38
C LYS A 23 -1.06 10.91 15.94
N LYS A 24 -0.96 12.20 16.30
CA LYS A 24 0.26 12.98 16.14
C LYS A 24 1.34 12.26 16.96
N ARG A 25 2.21 11.47 16.32
CA ARG A 25 3.34 10.83 16.99
C ARG A 25 4.23 11.95 17.50
N LYS A 26 4.23 12.21 18.82
CA LYS A 26 5.24 13.04 19.46
C LYS A 26 6.60 12.39 19.15
N ARG A 27 7.49 13.12 18.49
CA ARG A 27 8.87 12.69 18.27
C ARG A 27 9.49 12.52 19.65
N LYS A 28 9.95 11.31 19.98
CA LYS A 28 10.81 11.10 21.15
C LYS A 28 12.12 11.87 20.91
N PRO A 29 12.66 12.59 21.90
CA PRO A 29 14.01 13.12 21.77
C PRO A 29 14.97 11.96 21.58
N VAL A 30 15.77 12.02 20.51
CA VAL A 30 16.85 11.07 20.25
C VAL A 30 17.84 11.23 21.41
N ARG A 31 18.01 10.19 22.21
CA ARG A 31 19.14 10.10 23.13
C ARG A 31 20.39 9.94 22.27
N GLN A 32 21.20 11.00 22.19
CA GLN A 32 22.58 10.84 21.75
C GLN A 32 23.29 9.97 22.78
N GLY A 33 23.83 8.85 22.32
CA GLY A 33 24.52 7.89 23.17
C GLY A 33 24.00 6.49 22.93
N MET A 34 24.57 5.84 21.92
CA MET A 34 25.30 4.58 22.07
C MET A 34 25.69 4.08 20.67
N LEU A 35 26.99 4.28 20.39
CA LEU A 35 27.82 3.47 19.50
C LEU A 35 27.37 3.38 18.04
N ASN A 36 27.94 4.29 17.23
CA ASN A 36 28.14 4.09 15.81
C ASN A 36 28.98 2.81 15.61
N SER A 37 28.31 1.66 15.50
CA SER A 37 28.89 0.40 15.02
C SER A 37 28.64 0.24 13.52
N GLU A 38 28.51 1.35 12.80
CA GLU A 38 28.42 1.37 11.35
C GLU A 38 29.78 1.87 10.85
N LEU A 39 30.62 0.91 10.47
CA LEU A 39 31.89 1.10 9.76
C LEU A 39 33.06 1.64 10.60
N GLN A 40 33.49 0.88 11.60
CA GLN A 40 34.83 1.05 12.16
C GLN A 40 35.85 0.44 11.18
N THR A 41 36.19 1.17 10.11
CA THR A 41 37.13 0.73 9.06
C THR A 41 38.57 0.60 9.55
N ASP A 42 38.87 1.24 10.67
CA ASP A 42 40.24 1.42 11.15
C ASP A 42 40.48 0.50 12.35
N ILE A 43 41.55 -0.30 12.28
CA ILE A 43 41.95 -1.19 13.36
C ILE A 43 42.43 -0.34 14.55
N PRO A 44 41.88 -0.52 15.75
CA PRO A 44 42.32 0.23 16.91
C PRO A 44 43.77 -0.14 17.26
N VAL A 45 44.65 0.86 17.34
CA VAL A 45 46.05 0.69 17.73
C VAL A 45 46.15 0.52 19.26
N PRO A 46 46.54 -0.67 19.77
CA PRO A 46 46.64 -0.88 21.20
C PRO A 46 47.80 -0.07 21.81
N LYS A 47 47.59 0.50 23.00
CA LYS A 47 48.63 1.22 23.75
C LYS A 47 49.22 0.31 24.81
N PHE A 48 50.41 -0.22 24.55
CA PHE A 48 51.08 -1.12 25.49
C PHE A 48 51.76 -0.36 26.64
N LYS A 49 51.13 -0.43 27.82
CA LYS A 49 51.74 -0.04 29.10
C LYS A 49 51.54 -1.16 30.11
N ARG A 50 52.55 -1.47 30.91
CA ARG A 50 52.46 -2.46 31.99
C ARG A 50 51.53 -1.93 33.09
N ARG A 51 50.60 -2.77 33.55
CA ARG A 51 49.69 -2.38 34.64
C ARG A 51 50.40 -2.46 35.99
N LYS A 52 49.89 -1.74 37.00
CA LYS A 52 50.50 -1.66 38.34
C LYS A 52 50.69 -3.02 39.02
N GLN A 53 49.77 -3.97 38.80
CA GLN A 53 49.78 -5.31 39.40
C GLN A 53 50.16 -6.43 38.39
N GLU A 54 50.61 -6.07 37.19
CA GLU A 54 50.93 -7.04 36.14
C GLU A 54 52.41 -7.44 36.23
N SER A 55 52.67 -8.76 36.27
CA SER A 55 54.02 -9.29 36.17
C SER A 55 54.60 -9.08 34.76
N VAL A 56 55.92 -9.12 34.63
CA VAL A 56 56.58 -8.91 33.33
C VAL A 56 56.14 -9.94 32.31
N GLY A 57 56.04 -11.22 32.70
CA GLY A 57 55.56 -12.29 31.82
C GLY A 57 54.11 -12.11 31.37
N ALA A 58 53.22 -11.70 32.28
CA ALA A 58 51.83 -11.43 31.94
C ALA A 58 51.69 -10.26 30.94
N TYR A 59 52.51 -9.22 31.10
CA TYR A 59 52.58 -8.11 30.15
C TYR A 59 53.02 -8.54 28.75
N LEU A 60 54.09 -9.34 28.65
CA LEU A 60 54.58 -9.85 27.36
C LEU A 60 53.55 -10.74 26.67
N ASN A 61 52.87 -11.59 27.43
CA ASN A 61 51.81 -12.46 26.90
C ASN A 61 50.64 -11.64 26.34
N ARG A 62 50.16 -10.63 27.08
CA ARG A 62 49.10 -9.73 26.61
C ARG A 62 49.52 -8.96 25.37
N MET A 63 50.74 -8.45 25.37
CA MET A 63 51.32 -7.75 24.22
C MET A 63 51.36 -8.64 22.97
N ASN A 64 51.78 -9.89 23.13
CA ASN A 64 51.85 -10.85 22.03
C ASN A 64 50.46 -11.20 21.49
N GLN A 65 49.47 -11.44 22.37
CA GLN A 65 48.09 -11.71 21.98
C GLN A 65 47.46 -10.54 21.21
N GLU A 66 47.57 -9.31 21.74
CA GLU A 66 47.04 -8.11 21.08
C GLU A 66 47.74 -7.87 19.72
N THR A 67 49.05 -8.13 19.63
CA THR A 67 49.82 -8.03 18.38
C THR A 67 49.34 -9.03 17.33
N GLN A 68 49.18 -10.31 17.71
CA GLN A 68 48.65 -11.35 16.82
C GLN A 68 47.24 -11.00 16.32
N HIS A 69 46.40 -10.45 17.20
CA HIS A 69 45.05 -10.03 16.87
C HIS A 69 45.04 -8.87 15.85
N VAL A 70 45.87 -7.84 16.05
CA VAL A 70 46.00 -6.72 15.09
C VAL A 70 46.53 -7.20 13.75
N ILE A 71 47.53 -8.09 13.74
CA ILE A 71 48.05 -8.70 12.50
C ILE A 71 46.94 -9.46 11.77
N PHE A 72 46.14 -10.24 12.50
CA PHE A 72 45.00 -10.96 11.93
C PHE A 72 43.97 -10.01 11.31
N LEU A 73 43.59 -8.94 12.03
CA LEU A 73 42.66 -7.95 11.49
C LEU A 73 43.23 -7.28 10.24
N SER A 74 44.52 -6.90 10.25
CA SER A 74 45.19 -6.19 9.15
C SER A 74 45.24 -7.04 7.88
N LYS A 75 45.54 -8.34 8.01
CA LYS A 75 45.56 -9.28 6.87
C LYS A 75 44.19 -9.46 6.21
N ASN A 76 43.11 -9.21 6.95
CA ASN A 76 41.74 -9.32 6.45
C ASN A 76 41.16 -7.98 5.98
N GLN A 77 41.93 -6.89 6.02
CA GLN A 77 41.52 -5.63 5.42
C GLN A 77 41.76 -5.64 3.91
N LEU A 78 40.85 -5.02 3.18
CA LEU A 78 41.06 -4.72 1.76
C LEU A 78 42.13 -3.63 1.62
N ASP A 79 42.96 -3.71 0.58
CA ASP A 79 43.95 -2.69 0.28
C ASP A 79 43.26 -1.32 0.12
N ARG A 80 43.61 -0.39 0.99
CA ARG A 80 43.01 0.94 0.99
C ARG A 80 43.76 1.83 0.01
N HIS A 81 43.05 2.36 -0.98
CA HIS A 81 43.54 3.39 -1.90
C HIS A 81 42.92 4.75 -1.55
N PRO A 82 43.40 5.43 -0.48
CA PRO A 82 42.82 6.69 -0.01
C PRO A 82 42.83 7.79 -1.08
N GLU A 83 43.83 7.79 -1.97
CA GLU A 83 43.95 8.76 -3.06
C GLU A 83 42.83 8.63 -4.12
N MET A 84 42.26 7.44 -4.30
CA MET A 84 41.20 7.19 -5.29
C MET A 84 39.80 7.51 -4.73
N GLU A 85 39.62 7.50 -3.40
CA GLU A 85 38.36 7.86 -2.75
C GLU A 85 38.16 9.38 -2.67
N GLU A 86 39.20 10.19 -2.48
CA GLU A 86 39.03 11.64 -2.34
C GLU A 86 38.56 12.33 -3.64
N GLU A 87 39.04 11.88 -4.80
CA GLU A 87 38.58 12.39 -6.11
C GLU A 87 37.14 11.96 -6.42
N VAL A 88 36.79 10.69 -6.15
CA VAL A 88 35.44 10.17 -6.40
C VAL A 88 34.42 10.72 -5.40
N VAL A 89 34.80 10.93 -4.13
CA VAL A 89 33.90 11.37 -3.06
C VAL A 89 33.73 12.88 -3.06
N GLY A 90 34.73 13.68 -3.42
CA GLY A 90 34.61 15.13 -3.56
C GLY A 90 33.64 15.52 -4.68
N GLU A 91 33.84 14.96 -5.86
CA GLU A 91 32.98 15.25 -7.03
C GLU A 91 31.59 14.62 -6.91
N ALA A 92 31.48 13.38 -6.41
CA ALA A 92 30.18 12.72 -6.24
C ALA A 92 29.34 13.34 -5.12
N LYS A 93 29.92 13.79 -4.00
CA LYS A 93 29.17 14.48 -2.94
C LYS A 93 28.67 15.84 -3.42
N GLU A 94 29.48 16.63 -4.11
CA GLU A 94 29.02 17.90 -4.65
C GLU A 94 27.97 17.74 -5.76
N ALA A 95 28.17 16.79 -6.68
CA ALA A 95 27.21 16.50 -7.73
C ALA A 95 25.89 15.92 -7.17
N CYS A 96 25.95 15.09 -6.13
CA CYS A 96 24.76 14.53 -5.47
C CYS A 96 23.97 15.64 -4.76
N VAL A 97 24.62 16.49 -3.96
CA VAL A 97 23.96 17.58 -3.23
C VAL A 97 23.35 18.62 -4.19
N LYS A 98 24.00 18.93 -5.31
CA LYS A 98 23.47 19.84 -6.35
C LYS A 98 22.26 19.22 -7.08
N LYS A 99 22.28 17.91 -7.38
CA LYS A 99 21.16 17.19 -8.01
C LYS A 99 19.95 17.06 -7.09
N GLU A 100 20.14 16.82 -5.79
CA GLU A 100 19.06 16.71 -4.80
C GLU A 100 18.24 18.00 -4.66
N LYS A 101 18.89 19.18 -4.63
CA LYS A 101 18.20 20.47 -4.56
C LYS A 101 17.32 20.73 -5.80
N SER A 102 17.82 20.39 -6.99
CA SER A 102 17.09 20.51 -8.25
C SER A 102 15.91 19.54 -8.33
N GLN A 103 16.08 18.30 -7.90
CA GLN A 103 15.02 17.30 -7.86
C GLN A 103 13.90 17.68 -6.89
N LYS A 104 14.25 18.21 -5.71
CA LYS A 104 13.27 18.68 -4.72
C LYS A 104 12.42 19.83 -5.25
N LYS A 105 13.02 20.74 -6.02
CA LYS A 105 12.29 21.84 -6.69
C LYS A 105 11.33 21.30 -7.76
N LYS A 106 11.78 20.37 -8.61
CA LYS A 106 10.92 19.70 -9.61
C LYS A 106 9.74 18.98 -8.96
N GLU A 107 9.97 18.29 -7.84
CA GLU A 107 8.89 17.61 -7.12
C GLU A 107 7.89 18.60 -6.53
N PHE A 108 8.36 19.73 -5.98
CA PHE A 108 7.49 20.78 -5.47
C PHE A 108 6.60 21.36 -6.57
N ASP A 109 7.17 21.66 -7.74
CA ASP A 109 6.41 22.22 -8.87
C ASP A 109 5.40 21.20 -9.43
N ARG A 110 5.76 19.90 -9.51
CA ARG A 110 4.83 18.82 -9.84
C ARG A 110 3.67 18.74 -8.84
N ARG A 111 3.97 18.72 -7.53
CA ARG A 111 2.94 18.69 -6.48
C ARG A 111 2.02 19.91 -6.55
N ARG A 112 2.52 21.08 -6.96
CA ARG A 112 1.71 22.29 -7.16
C ARG A 112 0.76 22.12 -8.34
N LEU A 113 1.24 21.59 -9.48
CA LEU A 113 0.41 21.29 -10.65
C LEU A 113 -0.68 20.26 -10.33
N ASP A 114 -0.32 19.17 -9.64
CA ASP A 114 -1.27 18.11 -9.26
C ASP A 114 -2.42 18.67 -8.39
N LYS A 115 -2.12 19.60 -7.49
CA LYS A 115 -3.15 20.28 -6.68
C LYS A 115 -4.11 21.11 -7.53
N VAL A 116 -3.60 21.79 -8.56
CA VAL A 116 -4.43 22.61 -9.46
C VAL A 116 -5.32 21.71 -10.32
N LEU A 117 -4.78 20.60 -10.85
CA LEU A 117 -5.55 19.63 -11.64
C LEU A 117 -6.66 18.99 -10.81
N LYS A 118 -6.35 18.52 -9.59
CA LYS A 118 -7.35 17.97 -8.66
C LYS A 118 -8.47 18.96 -8.34
N LYS A 119 -8.14 20.22 -8.04
CA LYS A 119 -9.14 21.28 -7.83
C LYS A 119 -10.03 21.51 -9.06
N LYS A 120 -9.48 21.37 -10.28
CA LYS A 120 -10.24 21.52 -11.53
C LYS A 120 -11.19 20.34 -11.73
N GLU A 121 -10.76 19.13 -11.44
CA GLU A 121 -11.58 17.92 -11.47
C GLU A 121 -12.71 18.00 -10.45
N GLU A 122 -12.42 18.33 -9.19
CA GLU A 122 -13.41 18.54 -8.13
C GLU A 122 -14.46 19.59 -8.54
N LYS A 123 -14.04 20.72 -9.12
CA LYS A 123 -14.97 21.74 -9.63
C LYS A 123 -15.85 21.23 -10.77
N LYS A 124 -15.30 20.39 -11.68
CA LYS A 124 -16.08 19.79 -12.77
C LYS A 124 -17.13 18.83 -12.22
N GLU A 125 -16.77 17.98 -11.26
CA GLU A 125 -17.70 17.06 -10.60
C GLU A 125 -18.84 17.84 -9.93
N ILE A 126 -18.51 18.88 -9.15
CA ILE A 126 -19.50 19.75 -8.50
C ILE A 126 -20.43 20.42 -9.53
N LEU A 127 -19.89 20.90 -10.66
CA LEU A 127 -20.69 21.53 -11.71
C LEU A 127 -21.64 20.52 -12.37
N VAL A 128 -21.16 19.31 -12.65
CA VAL A 128 -21.99 18.22 -13.20
C VAL A 128 -23.14 17.88 -12.26
N GLU A 129 -22.87 17.77 -10.95
CA GLU A 129 -23.93 17.54 -9.97
C GLU A 129 -24.92 18.69 -9.88
N LYS A 130 -24.43 19.92 -9.85
CA LYS A 130 -25.29 21.11 -9.84
C LYS A 130 -26.20 21.15 -11.07
N ASN A 131 -25.69 20.76 -12.23
CA ASN A 131 -26.48 20.69 -13.47
C ASN A 131 -27.51 19.54 -13.43
N LYS A 132 -27.15 18.37 -12.90
CA LYS A 132 -28.10 17.27 -12.67
C LYS A 132 -29.23 17.70 -11.72
N PHE A 133 -28.88 18.39 -10.63
CA PHE A 133 -29.84 18.87 -9.65
C PHE A 133 -30.75 19.98 -10.20
N LYS A 134 -30.21 20.90 -11.02
CA LYS A 134 -31.04 21.86 -11.78
C LYS A 134 -32.02 21.17 -12.71
N GLY A 135 -31.60 20.11 -13.41
CA GLY A 135 -32.50 19.28 -14.21
C GLY A 135 -33.66 18.75 -13.39
N ILE A 136 -33.38 18.16 -12.22
CA ILE A 136 -34.39 17.64 -11.28
C ILE A 136 -35.25 18.76 -10.68
N GLN A 137 -34.71 19.93 -10.35
CA GLN A 137 -35.48 21.07 -9.81
C GLN A 137 -36.40 21.71 -10.85
N ASN A 138 -35.96 21.75 -12.12
CA ASN A 138 -36.78 22.25 -13.22
C ASN A 138 -37.94 21.32 -13.55
N TYR A 139 -37.81 20.01 -13.28
CA TYR A 139 -38.97 19.16 -13.04
C TYR A 139 -39.55 19.53 -11.69
N LYS A 140 -40.37 20.59 -11.65
CA LYS A 140 -41.25 20.85 -10.51
C LYS A 140 -42.15 19.62 -10.38
N VAL A 141 -41.71 18.65 -9.59
CA VAL A 141 -42.48 17.46 -9.24
C VAL A 141 -43.70 18.02 -8.52
N GLN A 142 -44.81 18.05 -9.25
CA GLN A 142 -46.10 18.31 -8.63
C GLN A 142 -46.33 17.09 -7.76
N PHE A 143 -46.05 17.21 -6.47
CA PHE A 143 -46.44 16.20 -5.51
C PHE A 143 -47.97 16.19 -5.54
N GLY A 144 -48.54 15.29 -6.34
CA GLY A 144 -49.93 14.90 -6.19
C GLY A 144 -50.11 14.37 -4.78
N GLU A 145 -51.28 14.64 -4.20
CA GLU A 145 -51.71 14.34 -2.84
C GLU A 145 -50.94 13.13 -2.25
N VAL A 146 -49.97 13.43 -1.39
CA VAL A 146 -49.21 12.41 -0.69
C VAL A 146 -50.16 11.83 0.35
N ALA A 147 -50.71 10.64 0.09
CA ALA A 147 -51.42 9.89 1.11
C ALA A 147 -50.44 9.65 2.27
N MET A 148 -50.68 10.33 3.40
CA MET A 148 -49.84 10.31 4.60
C MET A 148 -49.73 8.92 5.23
N GLU A 149 -50.61 8.00 4.84
CA GLU A 149 -50.65 6.62 5.30
C GLU A 149 -50.98 5.70 4.11
N PRO A 150 -50.25 4.58 3.93
CA PRO A 150 -50.64 3.60 2.91
C PRO A 150 -52.03 3.03 3.25
N PRO A 151 -52.88 2.71 2.26
CA PRO A 151 -54.16 2.07 2.53
C PRO A 151 -53.94 0.75 3.27
N THR A 152 -54.42 0.68 4.50
CA THR A 152 -54.32 -0.52 5.33
C THR A 152 -55.34 -1.55 4.85
N PHE A 153 -54.88 -2.54 4.09
CA PHE A 153 -55.68 -3.72 3.78
C PHE A 153 -55.86 -4.56 5.06
N THR A 154 -57.00 -4.39 5.73
CA THR A 154 -57.38 -5.17 6.92
C THR A 154 -57.99 -6.54 6.57
N SER A 155 -58.14 -6.86 5.28
CA SER A 155 -58.74 -8.11 4.83
C SER A 155 -57.71 -9.23 4.67
N LYS A 156 -58.00 -10.39 5.27
CA LYS A 156 -57.19 -11.61 5.08
C LYS A 156 -57.49 -12.20 3.68
N PRO A 157 -56.48 -12.50 2.85
CA PRO A 157 -56.71 -13.17 1.57
C PRO A 157 -57.39 -14.53 1.79
N ARG A 158 -58.52 -14.78 1.12
CA ARG A 158 -59.40 -15.96 1.33
C ARG A 158 -58.72 -17.33 1.22
N LYS A 159 -57.50 -17.42 0.65
CA LYS A 159 -56.75 -18.67 0.43
C LYS A 159 -55.36 -18.72 1.09
N SER A 160 -55.01 -17.79 1.99
CA SER A 160 -53.67 -17.83 2.62
C SER A 160 -53.62 -18.92 3.70
N ARG A 161 -52.86 -20.00 3.46
CA ARG A 161 -52.42 -20.92 4.52
C ARG A 161 -51.46 -20.15 5.44
N GLY A 162 -51.69 -20.17 6.75
CA GLY A 162 -51.05 -19.32 7.76
C GLY A 162 -49.52 -19.22 7.65
N GLN A 163 -49.04 -18.24 6.88
CA GLN A 163 -47.65 -17.83 6.82
C GLN A 163 -47.52 -16.59 7.69
N THR A 164 -46.62 -16.64 8.66
CA THR A 164 -46.49 -15.57 9.66
C THR A 164 -45.69 -14.38 9.13
N LYS A 165 -44.80 -14.60 8.16
CA LYS A 165 -43.97 -13.56 7.54
C LYS A 165 -43.79 -13.78 6.03
N PRO A 166 -43.87 -12.72 5.20
CA PRO A 166 -43.47 -12.81 3.81
C PRO A 166 -41.98 -13.18 3.70
N GLY A 167 -41.65 -14.23 2.96
CA GLY A 167 -40.26 -14.68 2.74
C GLY A 167 -39.76 -15.84 3.62
N GLU A 168 -40.62 -16.46 4.43
CA GLU A 168 -40.25 -17.59 5.30
C GLU A 168 -39.86 -18.87 4.52
N LYS A 169 -40.34 -19.03 3.28
CA LYS A 169 -39.99 -20.18 2.44
C LYS A 169 -38.67 -19.94 1.72
N GLN A 170 -37.68 -20.79 1.99
CA GLN A 170 -36.45 -20.85 1.21
C GLN A 170 -36.78 -21.22 -0.25
N LEU A 171 -36.14 -20.53 -1.20
CA LEU A 171 -36.32 -20.77 -2.63
C LEU A 171 -35.89 -22.20 -2.98
N LEU A 172 -36.67 -22.89 -3.81
CA LEU A 172 -36.37 -24.27 -4.25
C LEU A 172 -34.96 -24.38 -4.85
N LEU A 173 -34.53 -23.38 -5.61
CA LEU A 173 -33.18 -23.33 -6.18
C LEU A 173 -32.08 -23.38 -5.11
N LYS A 174 -32.29 -22.76 -3.94
CA LYS A 174 -31.32 -22.83 -2.83
C LYS A 174 -31.20 -24.24 -2.28
N LYS A 175 -32.31 -24.98 -2.18
CA LYS A 175 -32.28 -26.40 -1.78
C LYS A 175 -31.53 -27.27 -2.78
N LEU A 176 -31.79 -27.09 -4.08
CA LEU A 176 -31.12 -27.85 -5.13
C LEU A 176 -29.60 -27.57 -5.15
N LEU A 177 -29.19 -26.30 -5.02
CA LEU A 177 -27.78 -25.93 -4.96
C LEU A 177 -27.09 -26.39 -3.66
N GLU A 178 -27.79 -26.38 -2.52
CA GLU A 178 -27.28 -26.91 -1.26
C GLU A 178 -27.02 -28.42 -1.34
N GLU A 179 -27.91 -29.16 -2.00
CA GLU A 179 -27.76 -30.61 -2.24
C GLU A 179 -26.53 -30.93 -3.11
N GLU A 180 -26.29 -30.15 -4.17
CA GLU A 180 -25.09 -30.28 -5.02
C GLU A 180 -23.79 -29.87 -4.29
N SER A 181 -23.87 -28.92 -3.35
CA SER A 181 -22.71 -28.40 -2.60
C SER A 181 -22.27 -29.26 -1.41
N ARG A 182 -23.04 -30.31 -1.05
CA ARG A 182 -22.69 -31.24 0.05
C ARG A 182 -21.50 -32.14 -0.27
N GLN A 183 -21.02 -32.13 -1.50
CA GLN A 183 -19.79 -32.81 -1.91
C GLN A 183 -18.73 -31.76 -2.19
N THR A 184 -17.61 -31.86 -1.47
CA THR A 184 -16.43 -30.98 -1.49
C THR A 184 -16.50 -29.77 -0.56
N ASN A 185 -16.20 -30.00 0.72
CA ASN A 185 -15.47 -28.98 1.46
C ASN A 185 -14.21 -28.66 0.64
N PRO A 186 -13.98 -27.40 0.22
CA PRO A 186 -12.77 -27.07 -0.52
C PRO A 186 -11.59 -27.43 0.38
N ALA A 187 -10.69 -28.29 -0.14
CA ALA A 187 -9.50 -28.68 0.59
C ALA A 187 -8.81 -27.42 1.13
N VAL A 188 -8.42 -27.41 2.40
CA VAL A 188 -7.80 -26.24 3.04
C VAL A 188 -6.48 -25.96 2.32
N MET A 189 -6.51 -25.05 1.36
CA MET A 189 -5.34 -24.71 0.54
C MET A 189 -4.42 -23.80 1.34
N SER A 190 -3.11 -24.08 1.33
CA SER A 190 -2.14 -23.18 1.94
C SER A 190 -2.21 -21.78 1.31
N LEU A 191 -1.92 -20.74 2.10
CA LEU A 191 -1.98 -19.35 1.63
C LEU A 191 -1.05 -19.11 0.42
N ALA A 192 0.09 -19.81 0.38
CA ALA A 192 1.01 -19.78 -0.76
C ALA A 192 0.38 -20.35 -2.04
N ARG A 193 -0.31 -21.50 -1.93
CA ARG A 193 -1.01 -22.11 -3.07
C ARG A 193 -2.16 -21.26 -3.56
N LYS A 194 -2.87 -20.59 -2.65
CA LYS A 194 -3.93 -19.63 -3.00
C LYS A 194 -3.38 -18.45 -3.82
N ARG A 195 -2.23 -17.89 -3.43
CA ARG A 195 -1.56 -16.81 -4.17
C ARG A 195 -1.21 -17.22 -5.60
N LEU A 196 -0.63 -18.42 -5.77
CA LEU A 196 -0.30 -18.96 -7.09
C LEU A 196 -1.55 -19.05 -7.98
N ILE A 197 -2.64 -19.61 -7.46
CA ILE A 197 -3.89 -19.76 -8.22
C ILE A 197 -4.52 -18.40 -8.56
N ASP A 198 -4.48 -17.44 -7.63
CA ASP A 198 -5.03 -16.10 -7.87
C ASP A 198 -4.19 -15.32 -8.90
N GLU A 199 -2.87 -15.51 -8.92
CA GLU A 199 -1.96 -14.97 -9.95
C GLU A 199 -2.23 -15.59 -11.32
N GLU A 200 -2.39 -16.92 -11.40
CA GLU A 200 -2.78 -17.62 -12.64
C GLU A 200 -4.13 -17.13 -13.15
N ARG A 201 -5.13 -17.01 -12.28
CA ARG A 201 -6.45 -16.45 -12.61
C ARG A 201 -6.33 -15.05 -13.17
N ALA A 202 -5.53 -14.18 -12.54
CA ALA A 202 -5.31 -12.82 -13.03
C ALA A 202 -4.66 -12.82 -14.42
N ARG A 203 -3.67 -13.68 -14.67
CA ARG A 203 -3.02 -13.83 -15.98
C ARG A 203 -4.01 -14.30 -17.06
N VAL A 204 -4.82 -15.31 -16.76
CA VAL A 204 -5.87 -15.82 -17.69
C VAL A 204 -6.90 -14.74 -18.01
N ILE A 205 -7.39 -14.03 -16.99
CA ILE A 205 -8.36 -12.93 -17.18
C ILE A 205 -7.76 -11.83 -18.05
N GLN A 206 -6.50 -11.46 -17.84
CA GLN A 206 -5.82 -10.45 -18.66
C GLN A 206 -5.66 -10.91 -20.11
N ALA A 207 -5.21 -12.14 -20.34
CA ALA A 207 -5.09 -12.72 -21.67
C ALA A 207 -6.45 -12.77 -22.40
N TYR A 208 -7.50 -13.23 -21.71
CA TYR A 208 -8.86 -13.23 -22.26
C TYR A 208 -9.35 -11.82 -22.61
N ARG A 209 -9.08 -10.82 -21.75
CA ARG A 209 -9.42 -9.42 -22.03
C ARG A 209 -8.68 -8.88 -23.24
N GLN A 210 -7.40 -9.22 -23.41
CA GLN A 210 -6.61 -8.85 -24.59
C GLN A 210 -7.21 -9.49 -25.84
N LEU A 211 -7.43 -10.81 -25.84
CA LEU A 211 -8.07 -11.52 -26.95
C LEU A 211 -9.44 -10.93 -27.31
N LYS A 212 -10.25 -10.60 -26.30
CA LYS A 212 -11.55 -9.95 -26.51
C LYS A 212 -11.42 -8.56 -27.12
N LYS A 213 -10.43 -7.76 -26.72
CA LYS A 213 -10.12 -6.45 -27.34
C LYS A 213 -9.70 -6.61 -28.80
N HIS A 214 -8.84 -7.58 -29.10
CA HIS A 214 -8.41 -7.89 -30.47
C HIS A 214 -9.55 -8.44 -31.34
N LYS A 215 -10.47 -9.22 -30.77
CA LYS A 215 -11.66 -9.68 -31.51
C LYS A 215 -12.61 -8.52 -31.87
N ILE A 216 -12.62 -7.46 -31.07
CA ILE A 216 -13.40 -6.24 -31.32
C ILE A 216 -12.69 -5.29 -32.32
N GLN A 217 -11.36 -5.39 -32.44
CA GLN A 217 -10.54 -4.60 -33.37
C GLN A 217 -9.85 -5.53 -34.39
N PRO A 218 -10.44 -5.77 -35.58
CA PRO A 218 -9.80 -6.65 -36.55
C PRO A 218 -8.43 -6.08 -36.99
N GLY A 219 -7.34 -6.81 -36.73
CA GLY A 219 -6.03 -6.57 -37.37
C GLY A 219 -4.80 -6.26 -36.50
N LYS A 220 -4.57 -6.94 -35.36
CA LYS A 220 -3.28 -6.80 -34.64
C LYS A 220 -2.72 -8.12 -34.14
N GLU A 221 -1.56 -8.51 -34.65
CA GLU A 221 -0.86 -9.77 -34.36
C GLU A 221 -0.24 -9.80 -32.95
N ILE A 222 -0.21 -10.99 -32.35
CA ILE A 222 0.20 -11.24 -30.95
C ILE A 222 1.64 -11.79 -30.96
N SER A 223 2.60 -11.06 -30.40
CA SER A 223 3.95 -11.56 -30.14
C SER A 223 4.07 -12.04 -28.69
N PHE A 224 4.39 -13.31 -28.48
CA PHE A 224 4.65 -13.88 -27.16
C PHE A 224 6.14 -13.74 -26.80
N PRO A 225 6.49 -13.25 -25.60
CA PRO A 225 7.87 -13.33 -25.12
C PRO A 225 8.20 -14.79 -24.80
N LYS A 226 9.22 -15.33 -25.47
CA LYS A 226 9.79 -16.64 -25.13
C LYS A 226 10.51 -16.51 -23.79
N SER A 227 10.15 -17.42 -22.88
CA SER A 227 10.84 -17.70 -21.62
C SER A 227 12.19 -18.36 -21.85
#